data_AF-A0A9E3D4A7-F1
#
_entry.id   AF-A0A9E3D4A7-F1
#
_cell.length_a   1.000
_cell.length_b   1.000
_cell.length_c   1.000
_cell.angle_alpha   90.00
_cell.angle_beta   90.00
_cell.angle_gamma   90.00
#
_symmetry.space_group_name_H-M   'P 1'
#
loop_
_entity.id
_entity.type
_entity.pdbx_description
1 polymer ?
#
loop_
_entity_poly.entity_id
_entity_poly.type
_entity_poly.pdbx_seq_one_letter_code
_entity_poly.pdbx_strand_id
1 'polypeptide(L)'
;MRMLAIASLVLLGACNDPVRVVSFEADPAGTFVFTAQTNTVMTPNDDGEAEQIRRGWLAEELGAHGMCGTGYVVEIRRLVEPTDAPSSNAHDVVYSGRCL
;
A
#
# COMPACT_ATOMS: atom_id res chain seq x y z
N MET A 1 32.14 14.41 -29.44
CA MET A 1 32.45 13.85 -28.10
C MET A 1 32.43 14.99 -27.09
N ARG A 2 31.80 14.74 -25.94
CA ARG A 2 31.52 15.67 -24.80
C ARG A 2 30.17 16.39 -24.87
N MET A 3 29.19 15.85 -24.15
CA MET A 3 28.37 16.61 -23.22
C MET A 3 27.61 15.67 -22.27
N LEU A 4 27.73 15.97 -20.98
CA LEU A 4 26.79 15.69 -19.88
C LEU A 4 26.70 14.25 -19.34
N ALA A 5 27.72 13.94 -18.52
CA ALA A 5 27.60 13.04 -17.38
C ALA A 5 26.88 13.77 -16.24
N ILE A 6 25.55 13.66 -16.13
CA ILE A 6 24.81 14.03 -14.91
C ILE A 6 23.58 13.13 -14.79
N ALA A 7 23.75 11.96 -14.18
CA ALA A 7 22.64 11.15 -13.65
C ALA A 7 23.18 10.24 -12.53
N SER A 8 23.83 10.87 -11.54
CA SER A 8 24.39 10.17 -10.40
C SER A 8 24.08 10.98 -9.16
N LEU A 9 22.82 10.98 -8.72
CA LEU A 9 22.42 11.38 -7.36
C LEU A 9 20.93 11.05 -7.10
N VAL A 10 20.58 9.77 -7.11
CA VAL A 10 19.29 9.28 -6.54
C VAL A 10 19.59 8.02 -5.73
N LEU A 11 20.41 8.14 -4.68
CA LEU A 11 20.83 7.00 -3.86
C LEU A 11 20.89 7.31 -2.34
N LEU A 12 20.08 8.26 -1.85
CA LEU A 12 20.05 8.62 -0.42
C LEU A 12 18.62 8.83 0.12
N GLY A 13 17.71 7.90 -0.19
CA GLY A 13 16.39 7.81 0.45
C GLY A 13 16.04 6.44 1.06
N ALA A 14 16.78 5.38 0.71
CA ALA A 14 16.38 3.99 0.95
C ALA A 14 16.74 3.43 2.34
N CYS A 15 16.58 4.21 3.41
CA CYS A 15 16.97 3.79 4.75
C CYS A 15 15.81 3.66 5.75
N ASN A 16 14.56 3.52 5.30
CA ASN A 16 13.52 2.85 6.08
C ASN A 16 12.23 2.67 5.25
N ASP A 17 12.36 2.43 3.94
CA ASP A 17 11.16 2.27 3.12
C ASP A 17 10.37 1.09 3.66
N PRO A 18 9.10 1.30 4.05
CA PRO A 18 8.23 0.20 4.39
C PRO A 18 8.24 -0.78 3.24
N VAL A 19 8.35 -2.07 3.54
CA VAL A 19 8.27 -3.11 2.51
C VAL A 19 6.87 -3.02 1.89
N ARG A 20 6.77 -2.35 0.73
CA ARG A 20 5.54 -2.23 -0.06
C ARG A 20 5.44 -3.47 -0.94
N VAL A 21 4.85 -4.53 -0.42
CA VAL A 21 4.27 -5.57 -1.27
C VAL A 21 2.79 -5.22 -1.44
N VAL A 22 2.44 -4.79 -2.65
CA VAL A 22 1.07 -4.49 -3.02
C VAL A 22 0.56 -5.49 -4.04
N SER A 23 -0.59 -6.10 -3.77
CA SER A 23 -1.39 -6.73 -4.81
C SER A 23 -2.66 -5.92 -4.99
N PHE A 24 -3.07 -5.71 -6.24
CA PHE A 24 -4.26 -4.96 -6.58
C PHE A 24 -5.02 -5.73 -7.66
N GLU A 25 -6.27 -6.02 -7.35
CA GLU A 25 -7.23 -6.61 -8.28
C GLU A 25 -8.46 -5.72 -8.32
N ALA A 26 -8.97 -5.47 -9.52
CA ALA A 26 -10.13 -4.64 -9.74
C ALA A 26 -11.08 -5.28 -10.74
N ASP A 27 -12.38 -5.09 -10.50
CA ASP A 27 -13.44 -5.51 -11.41
C ASP A 27 -13.97 -4.28 -12.20
N PRO A 28 -14.38 -4.45 -13.47
CA PRO A 28 -15.01 -3.39 -14.26
C PRO A 28 -16.25 -2.75 -13.63
N ALA A 29 -16.93 -3.42 -12.70
CA ALA A 29 -18.05 -2.90 -11.92
C ALA A 29 -17.61 -1.89 -10.83
N GLY A 30 -16.32 -1.59 -10.71
CA GLY A 30 -15.79 -0.60 -9.78
C GLY A 30 -15.55 -1.13 -8.37
N THR A 31 -15.42 -2.44 -8.20
CA THR A 31 -14.93 -3.05 -6.95
C THR A 31 -13.44 -3.30 -7.03
N PHE A 32 -12.78 -3.31 -5.86
CA PHE A 32 -11.35 -3.56 -5.77
C PHE A 32 -10.98 -4.37 -4.54
N VAL A 33 -9.87 -5.08 -4.65
CA VAL A 33 -9.15 -5.73 -3.55
C VAL A 33 -7.70 -5.25 -3.60
N PHE A 34 -7.23 -4.72 -2.49
CA PHE A 34 -5.88 -4.22 -2.32
C PHE A 34 -5.24 -4.86 -1.09
N THR A 35 -4.11 -5.54 -1.28
CA THR A 35 -3.31 -6.07 -0.18
C THR A 35 -2.11 -5.17 0.01
N ALA A 36 -1.86 -4.73 1.24
CA ALA A 36 -0.64 -4.03 1.60
C ALA A 36 0.07 -4.76 2.73
N GLN A 37 1.30 -5.16 2.46
CA GLN A 37 2.25 -5.54 3.50
C GLN A 37 2.94 -4.28 4.04
N THR A 38 3.19 -4.23 5.34
CA THR A 38 4.09 -3.23 5.93
C THR A 38 4.85 -3.86 7.08
N ASN A 39 6.10 -3.45 7.28
CA ASN A 39 6.95 -3.88 8.39
C ASN A 39 6.76 -3.01 9.66
N THR A 40 5.90 -2.00 9.61
CA THR A 40 5.54 -1.18 10.79
C THR A 40 4.67 -1.99 11.74
N VAL A 41 5.10 -2.07 13.01
CA VAL A 41 4.42 -2.76 14.11
C VAL A 41 2.94 -2.38 14.14
N MET A 42 2.05 -3.35 13.94
CA MET A 42 0.65 -3.16 14.27
C MET A 42 0.42 -3.52 15.74
N THR A 43 -0.20 -2.63 16.50
CA THR A 43 -1.05 -3.08 17.60
C THR A 43 -2.49 -3.19 17.10
N PRO A 44 -3.34 -4.08 17.65
CA PRO A 44 -4.73 -4.27 17.20
C PRO A 44 -5.59 -3.00 17.18
N ASN A 45 -5.17 -1.96 17.90
CA ASN A 45 -5.85 -0.67 18.02
C ASN A 45 -5.03 0.49 17.41
N ASP A 46 -3.97 0.20 16.67
CA ASP A 46 -3.18 1.25 16.00
C ASP A 46 -3.83 1.62 14.66
N ASP A 47 -4.86 2.45 14.73
CA ASP A 47 -5.37 3.23 13.59
C ASP A 47 -4.45 4.42 13.25
N GLY A 48 -3.18 4.37 13.68
CA GLY A 48 -2.18 5.41 13.54
C GLY A 48 -1.50 5.48 12.16
N GLU A 49 -0.25 5.95 12.17
CA GLU A 49 0.54 6.30 10.98
C GLU A 49 0.62 5.19 9.93
N ALA A 50 0.74 3.93 10.36
CA ALA A 50 0.81 2.78 9.46
C ALA A 50 -0.47 2.56 8.64
N GLU A 51 -1.64 2.80 9.21
CA GLU A 51 -2.92 2.71 8.49
C GLU A 51 -3.06 3.86 7.49
N GLN A 52 -2.62 5.07 7.86
CA GLN A 52 -2.64 6.23 6.97
C GLN A 52 -1.73 6.02 5.75
N ILE A 53 -0.52 5.49 5.96
CA ILE A 53 0.40 5.14 4.88
C ILE A 53 -0.24 4.14 3.91
N ARG A 54 -0.83 3.05 4.43
CA ARG A 54 -1.49 2.03 3.60
C ARG A 54 -2.68 2.57 2.82
N ARG A 55 -3.48 3.45 3.42
CA ARG A 55 -4.58 4.15 2.71
C ARG A 55 -4.07 5.13 1.67
N GLY A 56 -2.91 5.76 1.91
CA GLY A 56 -2.19 6.54 0.92
C GLY A 56 -1.81 5.70 -0.29
N TRP A 57 -1.20 4.53 -0.07
CA TRP A 57 -0.86 3.61 -1.16
C TRP A 57 -2.09 3.09 -1.90
N LEU A 58 -3.19 2.80 -1.21
CA LEU A 58 -4.45 2.45 -1.86
C LEU A 58 -4.94 3.57 -2.78
N ALA A 59 -4.90 4.84 -2.32
CA ALA A 59 -5.33 5.97 -3.12
C ALA A 59 -4.41 6.20 -4.33
N GLU A 60 -3.09 6.04 -4.16
CA GLU A 60 -2.12 6.07 -5.26
C GLU A 60 -2.40 4.99 -6.30
N GLU A 61 -2.67 3.76 -5.86
CA GLU A 61 -2.94 2.62 -6.74
C GLU A 61 -4.24 2.85 -7.51
N LEU A 62 -5.33 3.23 -6.84
CA LEU A 62 -6.58 3.59 -7.51
C LEU A 62 -6.38 4.70 -8.55
N GLY A 63 -5.60 5.73 -8.21
CA GLY A 63 -5.24 6.81 -9.14
C GLY A 63 -4.42 6.34 -10.34
N ALA A 64 -3.43 5.47 -10.11
CA ALA A 64 -2.57 4.92 -11.17
C ALA A 64 -3.36 4.07 -12.17
N HIS A 65 -4.43 3.41 -11.72
CA HIS A 65 -5.35 2.63 -12.57
C HIS A 65 -6.52 3.46 -13.12
N GLY A 66 -6.56 4.77 -12.85
CA GLY A 66 -7.62 5.66 -13.33
C GLY A 66 -9.00 5.34 -12.72
N MET A 67 -9.02 4.70 -11.55
CA MET A 67 -10.23 4.28 -10.86
C MET A 67 -10.65 5.28 -9.77
N CYS A 68 -11.94 5.23 -9.41
CA CYS A 68 -12.50 5.92 -8.24
C CYS A 68 -12.20 7.43 -8.15
N GLY A 69 -12.23 8.16 -9.28
CA GLY A 69 -11.96 9.60 -9.31
C GLY A 69 -12.94 10.47 -8.52
N THR A 70 -14.12 9.95 -8.21
CA THR A 70 -15.16 10.55 -7.34
C THR A 70 -14.98 10.18 -5.86
N GLY A 71 -14.05 9.28 -5.55
CA GLY A 71 -13.84 8.69 -4.24
C GLY A 71 -14.17 7.20 -4.21
N TYR A 72 -13.86 6.58 -3.07
CA TYR A 72 -14.09 5.16 -2.82
C TYR A 72 -14.50 4.93 -1.37
N VAL A 73 -15.11 3.76 -1.12
CA VAL A 73 -15.37 3.26 0.23
C VAL A 73 -14.65 1.94 0.42
N VAL A 74 -13.93 1.82 1.55
CA VAL A 74 -13.42 0.54 2.03
C VAL A 74 -14.53 -0.14 2.81
N GLU A 75 -14.97 -1.30 2.33
CA GLU A 75 -16.02 -2.09 2.96
C GLU A 75 -15.45 -3.07 3.98
N ILE A 76 -14.31 -3.71 3.65
CA ILE A 76 -13.65 -4.68 4.50
C ILE A 76 -12.20 -4.26 4.68
N ARG A 77 -11.74 -4.30 5.93
CA ARG A 77 -10.32 -4.24 6.31
C ARG A 77 -10.01 -5.48 7.14
N ARG A 78 -9.14 -6.34 6.64
CA ARG A 78 -8.79 -7.62 7.29
C ARG A 78 -7.29 -7.70 7.52
N LEU A 79 -6.91 -7.99 8.77
CA LEU A 79 -5.55 -8.38 9.11
C LEU A 79 -5.31 -9.81 8.67
N VAL A 80 -4.18 -10.07 8.02
CA VAL A 80 -3.73 -11.40 7.62
C VAL A 80 -2.49 -11.72 8.44
N GLU A 81 -2.58 -12.81 9.18
CA GLU A 81 -1.47 -13.29 10.00
C GLU A 81 -0.34 -13.81 9.08
N PRO A 82 0.92 -13.37 9.29
CA PRO A 82 2.04 -13.83 8.48
C PRO A 82 2.28 -15.32 8.70
N THR A 83 2.22 -16.11 7.62
CA THR A 83 2.37 -17.58 7.65
C THR A 83 3.77 -18.03 8.10
N ASP A 84 4.81 -17.26 7.74
CA ASP A 84 6.22 -17.66 7.92
C ASP A 84 6.87 -17.09 9.19
N ALA A 85 6.22 -16.14 9.86
CA ALA A 85 6.75 -15.51 11.06
C ALA A 85 5.61 -15.05 11.98
N PRO A 86 4.93 -15.97 12.69
CA PRO A 86 3.80 -15.63 13.56
C PRO A 86 4.15 -14.69 14.74
N SER A 87 5.44 -14.48 15.02
CA SER A 87 5.93 -13.49 16.00
C SER A 87 6.25 -12.12 15.37
N SER A 88 6.11 -11.98 14.06
CA SER A 88 6.31 -10.72 13.37
C SER A 88 5.10 -9.82 13.57
N ASN A 89 5.34 -8.59 14.02
CA ASN A 89 4.31 -7.55 14.10
C ASN A 89 4.01 -6.92 12.72
N ALA A 90 4.67 -7.40 11.66
CA ALA A 90 4.39 -7.08 10.27
C ALA A 90 3.25 -7.97 9.79
N HIS A 91 2.03 -7.45 9.85
CA HIS A 91 0.86 -8.13 9.32
C HIS A 91 0.47 -7.53 7.97
N ASP A 92 0.05 -8.40 7.05
CA ASP A 92 -0.55 -7.94 5.81
C ASP A 92 -1.96 -7.45 6.12
N VAL A 93 -2.40 -6.41 5.42
CA VAL A 93 -3.78 -5.93 5.51
C VAL A 93 -4.41 -5.94 4.13
N VAL A 94 -5.55 -6.61 4.05
CA VAL A 94 -6.37 -6.67 2.84
C VAL A 94 -7.53 -5.71 3.00
N TYR A 95 -7.65 -4.81 2.03
CA TYR A 95 -8.76 -3.90 1.86
C TYR A 95 -9.61 -4.39 0.70
N SER A 96 -10.92 -4.48 0.89
CA SER A 96 -11.85 -4.57 -0.23
C SER A 96 -12.83 -3.42 -0.20
N GLY A 97 -13.22 -2.94 -1.37
CA GLY A 97 -14.09 -1.78 -1.46
C GLY A 97 -14.67 -1.58 -2.84
N ARG A 98 -15.31 -0.41 -2.99
CA ARG A 98 -15.93 0.01 -4.24
C ARG A 98 -15.76 1.52 -4.47
N CYS A 99 -15.74 1.92 -5.74
CA CYS A 99 -15.82 3.33 -6.12
C CYS A 99 -17.22 3.91 -5.80
N LEU A 100 -17.29 5.24 -5.70
CA LEU A 100 -18.52 6.00 -5.48
C LEU A 100 -19.19 6.46 -6.78
#